data_AF-A0A9N9E5Q2-F1
#
_entry.id   AF-A0A9N9E5Q2-F1
#
_cell.length_a   1.000
_cell.length_b   1.000
_cell.length_c   1.000
_cell.angle_alpha   90.00
_cell.angle_beta   90.00
_cell.angle_gamma   90.00
#
_symmetry.space_group_name_H-M   'P 1'
#
loop_
_entity.id
_entity.type
_entity.pdbx_description
1 polymer ?
#
loop_
_entity_poly.entity_id
_entity_poly.type
_entity_poly.pdbx_seq_one_letter_code
_entity_poly.pdbx_strand_id
1 'polypeptide(L)'
;FYETGQILIICMTAYQSRQLQQLKSFEIDASFKRVQGVIKEWEINAFIERYNKTLPFARVFTDVETANAYEHVFTEVFSIVENDVGHRLKFHHIDGEGVQKIVADAHEGQAKGLGLYLHKIDPSRTTTEHLEHIYQTCIVHYNWNIRNKKIPEEVKKMMYAIPNQETEAQVQLLLYQIESSEIPEAINWVRDKRDPWMLASISLVYSKMSREVWNLPPHNTNASESAHANINLDGKSLSLLSAILKGRDFDYHQWQTIETLEQYNIGDSINNSLVYRQTAAARRSQKRKVIRNTPTRRTRRMTTQHQSVGSEEPTLNSVNVSVNIDVEAEERRNELLRERVQMTRELLNMEKELSQIRNQQ
;
A
#
# COMPACT_ATOMS: atom_id res chain seq x y z
N PHE A 1 10.29 -7.70 26.84
CA PHE A 1 11.32 -6.75 27.29
C PHE A 1 12.67 -7.41 27.08
N TYR A 2 13.61 -6.72 26.44
CA TYR A 2 14.96 -7.23 26.29
C TYR A 2 15.65 -7.23 27.67
N GLU A 3 16.64 -8.10 27.88
CA GLU A 3 17.49 -8.11 29.09
C GLU A 3 18.20 -6.76 29.32
N THR A 4 18.30 -5.94 28.27
CA THR A 4 18.91 -4.60 28.23
C THR A 4 17.94 -3.45 28.52
N GLY A 5 16.66 -3.72 28.76
CA GLY A 5 15.63 -2.69 29.03
C GLY A 5 14.94 -2.10 27.81
N GLN A 6 15.26 -2.57 26.60
CA GLN A 6 14.55 -2.18 25.36
C GLN A 6 13.11 -2.71 25.34
N ILE A 7 12.26 -2.06 24.54
CA ILE A 7 10.84 -2.40 24.38
C ILE A 7 10.63 -3.19 23.09
N LEU A 8 9.95 -4.33 23.21
CA LEU A 8 9.41 -5.08 22.09
C LEU A 8 8.01 -5.55 22.46
N ILE A 9 7.02 -5.06 21.73
CA ILE A 9 5.64 -5.48 21.86
C ILE A 9 5.17 -5.88 20.47
N ILE A 10 4.75 -7.13 20.31
CA ILE A 10 4.24 -7.65 19.05
C ILE A 10 2.73 -7.86 19.19
N CYS A 11 1.98 -7.35 18.23
CA CYS A 11 0.54 -7.52 18.12
C CYS A 11 0.23 -8.26 16.82
N MET A 12 -0.21 -9.50 16.96
CA MET A 12 -0.57 -10.38 15.86
C MET A 12 -1.53 -11.45 16.39
N THR A 13 -2.56 -11.77 15.63
CA THR A 13 -3.47 -12.89 15.93
C THR A 13 -2.99 -14.17 15.23
N ALA A 14 -3.33 -15.33 15.79
CA ALA A 14 -2.99 -16.61 15.16
C ALA A 14 -3.60 -16.76 13.74
N TYR A 15 -4.74 -16.10 13.47
CA TYR A 15 -5.30 -16.05 12.13
C TYR A 15 -4.41 -15.25 11.16
N GLN A 16 -3.95 -14.06 11.55
CA GLN A 16 -2.98 -13.27 10.78
C GLN A 16 -1.68 -14.05 10.53
N SER A 17 -1.14 -14.73 11.54
CA SER A 17 0.04 -15.60 11.42
C SER A 17 -0.14 -16.67 10.32
N ARG A 18 -1.28 -17.36 10.31
CA ARG A 18 -1.61 -18.36 9.28
C ARG A 18 -1.75 -17.76 7.89
N GLN A 19 -2.29 -16.54 7.78
CA GLN A 19 -2.43 -15.86 6.49
C GLN A 19 -1.07 -15.33 5.99
N LEU A 20 -0.19 -14.87 6.90
CA LEU A 20 1.15 -14.37 6.57
C LEU A 20 2.00 -15.45 5.86
N GLN A 21 1.92 -16.71 6.31
CA GLN A 21 2.59 -17.85 5.67
C GLN A 21 2.21 -18.07 4.20
N GLN A 22 1.03 -17.61 3.79
CA GLN A 22 0.52 -17.82 2.43
C GLN A 22 0.97 -16.72 1.47
N LEU A 23 1.63 -15.66 1.98
CA LEU A 23 2.04 -14.53 1.17
C LEU A 23 3.30 -14.84 0.37
N LYS A 24 3.26 -14.48 -0.91
CA LYS A 24 4.46 -14.40 -1.76
C LYS A 24 5.19 -13.08 -1.57
N SER A 25 4.50 -12.03 -1.15
CA SER A 25 5.10 -10.73 -0.91
C SER A 25 4.34 -9.94 0.15
N PHE A 26 5.07 -9.14 0.91
CA PHE A 26 4.51 -8.19 1.86
C PHE A 26 5.36 -6.93 1.94
N GLU A 27 4.75 -5.88 2.47
CA GLU A 27 5.34 -4.59 2.77
C GLU A 27 5.65 -4.49 4.26
N ILE A 28 6.72 -3.78 4.54
CA ILE A 28 7.08 -3.34 5.87
C ILE A 28 7.13 -1.82 5.86
N ASP A 29 6.45 -1.19 6.82
CA ASP A 29 6.56 0.24 7.05
C ASP A 29 6.78 0.59 8.53
N ALA A 30 7.43 1.73 8.77
CA ALA A 30 7.68 2.24 10.11
C ALA A 30 7.07 3.64 10.30
N SER A 31 6.16 3.76 11.26
CA SER A 31 5.56 5.02 11.67
C SER A 31 6.24 5.60 12.91
N PHE A 32 6.74 6.82 12.77
CA PHE A 32 7.43 7.57 13.82
C PHE A 32 6.50 8.55 14.57
N LYS A 33 5.24 8.68 14.14
CA LYS A 33 4.32 9.73 14.63
C LYS A 33 3.23 9.19 15.54
N ARG A 34 3.06 7.87 15.60
CA ARG A 34 1.94 7.24 16.30
C ARG A 34 2.11 7.35 17.82
N VAL A 35 3.25 6.92 18.34
CA VAL A 35 3.53 6.86 19.77
C VAL A 35 4.35 8.08 20.18
N GLN A 36 4.05 8.64 21.34
CA GLN A 36 4.85 9.70 21.92
C GLN A 36 6.20 9.15 22.40
N GLY A 37 7.30 9.85 22.05
CA GLY A 37 8.64 9.53 22.52
C GLY A 37 9.46 8.73 21.51
N VAL A 38 10.29 7.81 22.02
CA VAL A 38 11.30 7.06 21.23
C VAL A 38 10.75 5.79 20.58
N ILE A 39 9.53 5.38 20.94
CA ILE A 39 8.92 4.15 20.44
C ILE A 39 8.38 4.39 19.02
N LYS A 40 8.75 3.49 18.12
CA LYS A 40 8.26 3.42 16.76
C LYS A 40 7.24 2.30 16.63
N GLU A 41 6.30 2.48 15.71
CA GLU A 41 5.39 1.43 15.28
C GLU A 41 5.87 0.90 13.93
N TRP A 42 5.92 -0.42 13.80
CA TRP A 42 6.36 -1.11 12.61
C TRP A 42 5.27 -2.08 12.18
N GLU A 43 4.91 -2.09 10.91
CA GLU A 43 3.76 -2.82 10.39
C GLU A 43 4.19 -3.78 9.29
N ILE A 44 3.74 -5.04 9.38
CA ILE A 44 3.71 -5.96 8.23
C ILE A 44 2.35 -5.82 7.58
N ASN A 45 2.33 -5.37 6.34
CA ASN A 45 1.13 -5.16 5.56
C ASN A 45 1.23 -5.92 4.25
N ALA A 46 0.11 -6.35 3.67
CA ALA A 46 0.13 -6.84 2.31
C ALA A 46 -1.13 -6.46 1.55
N PHE A 47 -0.94 -6.05 0.30
CA PHE A 47 -2.05 -5.87 -0.62
C PHE A 47 -2.56 -7.21 -1.13
N ILE A 48 -3.81 -7.52 -0.79
CA ILE A 48 -4.46 -8.78 -1.16
C ILE A 48 -5.36 -8.54 -2.37
N GLU A 49 -4.91 -8.96 -3.55
CA GLU A 49 -5.56 -8.67 -4.84
C GLU A 49 -7.03 -9.14 -4.90
N ARG A 50 -7.33 -10.33 -4.35
CA ARG A 50 -8.70 -10.87 -4.30
C ARG A 50 -9.68 -9.89 -3.65
N TYR A 51 -9.25 -9.20 -2.60
CA TYR A 51 -10.05 -8.20 -1.89
C TYR A 51 -9.80 -6.76 -2.35
N ASN A 52 -8.75 -6.52 -3.13
CA ASN A 52 -8.30 -5.18 -3.52
C ASN A 52 -8.13 -4.27 -2.29
N LYS A 53 -7.51 -4.83 -1.24
CA LYS A 53 -7.35 -4.18 0.07
C LYS A 53 -5.99 -4.51 0.65
N THR A 54 -5.34 -3.54 1.29
CA THR A 54 -4.17 -3.80 2.13
C THR A 54 -4.63 -4.22 3.51
N LEU A 55 -4.11 -5.37 3.97
CA LEU A 55 -4.42 -5.92 5.28
C LEU A 55 -3.18 -5.89 6.19
N PRO A 56 -3.35 -5.59 7.48
CA PRO A 56 -2.29 -5.67 8.46
C PRO A 56 -2.12 -7.09 8.98
N PHE A 57 -0.89 -7.59 9.00
CA PHE A 57 -0.56 -8.94 9.46
C PHE A 57 0.12 -8.93 10.83
N ALA A 58 0.94 -7.92 11.10
CA ALA A 58 1.54 -7.73 12.42
C ALA A 58 1.83 -6.27 12.67
N ARG A 59 1.76 -5.86 13.94
CA ARG A 59 2.30 -4.58 14.43
C ARG A 59 3.37 -4.86 15.47
N VAL A 60 4.43 -4.07 15.44
CA VAL A 60 5.52 -4.13 16.41
C VAL A 60 5.77 -2.75 16.95
N PHE A 61 5.76 -2.60 18.27
CA PHE A 61 6.17 -1.38 18.96
C PHE A 61 7.54 -1.61 19.57
N THR A 62 8.50 -0.77 19.18
CA THR A 62 9.88 -0.92 19.64
C THR A 62 10.64 0.40 19.62
N ASP A 63 11.61 0.55 20.51
CA ASP A 63 12.52 1.69 20.61
C ASP A 63 13.90 1.40 19.99
N VAL A 64 14.02 0.30 19.24
CA VAL A 64 15.29 -0.13 18.65
C VAL A 64 15.49 0.38 17.23
N GLU A 65 16.75 0.65 16.86
CA GLU A 65 17.11 1.13 15.52
C GLU A 65 18.32 0.39 14.89
N THR A 66 18.96 -0.50 15.64
CA THR A 66 20.18 -1.21 15.19
C THR A 66 19.85 -2.47 14.41
N ALA A 67 20.77 -2.91 13.54
CA ALA A 67 20.60 -4.14 12.77
C ALA A 67 20.39 -5.39 13.65
N ASN A 68 21.15 -5.53 14.74
CA ASN A 68 21.00 -6.66 15.67
C ASN A 68 19.63 -6.64 16.36
N ALA A 69 19.13 -5.46 16.69
CA ALA A 69 17.82 -5.37 17.31
C ALA A 69 16.69 -5.66 16.31
N TYR A 70 16.82 -5.22 15.04
CA TYR A 70 15.89 -5.62 14.00
C TYR A 70 15.96 -7.13 13.68
N GLU A 71 17.14 -7.76 13.72
CA GLU A 71 17.25 -9.23 13.63
C GLU A 71 16.45 -9.92 14.73
N HIS A 72 16.50 -9.41 15.96
CA HIS A 72 15.70 -9.93 17.05
C HIS A 72 14.20 -9.69 16.82
N VAL A 73 13.79 -8.51 16.34
CA VAL A 73 12.39 -8.24 15.95
C VAL A 73 11.90 -9.26 14.91
N PHE A 74 12.67 -9.51 13.86
CA PHE A 74 12.31 -10.52 12.85
C PHE A 74 12.26 -11.93 13.46
N THR A 75 13.22 -12.29 14.29
CA THR A 75 13.23 -13.59 15.00
C THR A 75 11.94 -13.78 15.80
N GLU A 76 11.57 -12.81 16.64
CA GLU A 76 10.40 -12.93 17.51
C GLU A 76 9.09 -12.95 16.72
N VAL A 77 8.93 -12.06 15.74
CA VAL A 77 7.72 -12.03 14.89
C VAL A 77 7.55 -13.36 14.16
N PHE A 78 8.59 -13.88 13.51
CA PHE A 78 8.50 -15.11 12.75
C PHE A 78 8.47 -16.37 13.63
N SER A 79 8.97 -16.31 14.87
CA SER A 79 8.80 -17.38 15.85
C SER A 79 7.34 -17.48 16.31
N ILE A 80 6.61 -16.37 16.43
CA ILE A 80 5.16 -16.42 16.70
C ILE A 80 4.44 -17.12 15.53
N VAL A 81 4.80 -16.78 14.28
CA VAL A 81 4.26 -17.46 13.11
C VAL A 81 4.55 -18.96 13.15
N GLU A 82 5.77 -19.35 13.53
CA GLU A 82 6.16 -20.75 13.68
C GLU A 82 5.34 -21.45 14.77
N ASN A 83 5.17 -20.83 15.92
CA ASN A 83 4.40 -21.40 17.03
C ASN A 83 2.91 -21.57 16.69
N ASP A 84 2.33 -20.63 15.95
CA ASP A 84 0.92 -20.67 15.55
C ASP A 84 0.62 -21.69 14.45
N VAL A 85 1.60 -22.00 13.60
CA VAL A 85 1.44 -22.83 12.38
C VAL A 85 2.12 -24.20 12.50
N GLY A 86 3.09 -24.33 13.40
CA GLY A 86 3.88 -25.55 13.63
C GLY A 86 5.13 -25.67 12.75
N HIS A 87 5.43 -24.67 11.90
CA HIS A 87 6.66 -24.62 11.11
C HIS A 87 7.05 -23.17 10.80
N ARG A 88 8.36 -22.92 10.64
CA ARG A 88 8.89 -21.59 10.29
C ARG A 88 8.29 -21.00 9.01
N LEU A 89 8.36 -19.67 8.90
CA LEU A 89 8.11 -18.96 7.65
C LEU A 89 9.15 -19.37 6.60
N LYS A 90 8.67 -19.74 5.42
CA LYS A 90 9.51 -20.15 4.30
C LYS A 90 9.83 -18.97 3.38
N PHE A 91 11.06 -18.96 2.88
CA PHE A 91 11.56 -17.96 1.95
C PHE A 91 11.98 -18.65 0.66
N HIS A 92 11.45 -18.20 -0.47
CA HIS A 92 11.58 -18.92 -1.73
C HIS A 92 13.03 -19.13 -2.17
N HIS A 93 13.92 -18.17 -1.93
CA HIS A 93 15.35 -18.31 -2.29
C HIS A 93 16.12 -19.28 -1.40
N ILE A 94 15.58 -19.65 -0.24
CA ILE A 94 16.15 -20.64 0.70
C ILE A 94 15.46 -22.00 0.52
N ASP A 95 14.12 -21.99 0.46
CA ASP A 95 13.27 -23.18 0.59
C ASP A 95 12.65 -23.66 -0.73
N GLY A 96 12.72 -22.85 -1.79
CA GLY A 96 12.01 -23.09 -3.05
C GLY A 96 10.52 -22.73 -3.02
N GLU A 97 9.99 -22.28 -1.88
CA GLU A 97 8.59 -21.83 -1.72
C GLU A 97 8.45 -20.75 -0.63
N GLY A 98 7.27 -20.15 -0.53
CA GLY A 98 6.96 -19.12 0.46
C GLY A 98 7.22 -17.69 -0.03
N VAL A 99 7.72 -16.84 0.85
CA VAL A 99 7.91 -15.40 0.59
C VAL A 99 9.02 -15.21 -0.45
N GLN A 100 8.68 -14.49 -1.53
CA GLN A 100 9.56 -14.20 -2.65
C GLN A 100 10.07 -12.75 -2.63
N LYS A 101 9.35 -11.84 -1.98
CA LYS A 101 9.69 -10.42 -1.98
C LYS A 101 9.20 -9.71 -0.72
N ILE A 102 10.06 -8.86 -0.16
CA ILE A 102 9.75 -7.99 0.95
C ILE A 102 10.02 -6.56 0.50
N VAL A 103 8.99 -5.71 0.57
CA VAL A 103 9.08 -4.30 0.17
C VAL A 103 9.17 -3.43 1.42
N ALA A 104 10.13 -2.52 1.47
CA ALA A 104 10.33 -1.67 2.64
C ALA A 104 11.01 -0.34 2.28
N ASP A 105 11.05 0.61 3.22
CA ASP A 105 11.92 1.78 3.09
C ASP A 105 13.40 1.36 3.06
N ALA A 106 14.29 2.20 2.53
CA ALA A 106 15.73 1.98 2.48
C ALA A 106 16.42 2.20 3.86
N HIS A 107 15.80 1.75 4.95
CA HIS A 107 16.35 1.88 6.30
C HIS A 107 17.43 0.82 6.54
N GLU A 108 18.68 1.25 6.64
CA GLU A 108 19.86 0.38 6.74
C GLU A 108 19.76 -0.64 7.88
N GLY A 109 19.39 -0.20 9.09
CA GLY A 109 19.24 -1.10 10.24
C GLY A 109 18.21 -2.19 10.01
N GLN A 110 17.11 -1.88 9.30
CA GLN A 110 16.04 -2.84 9.07
C GLN A 110 16.44 -3.85 7.99
N ALA A 111 17.00 -3.38 6.88
CA ALA A 111 17.48 -4.23 5.81
C ALA A 111 18.58 -5.18 6.32
N LYS A 112 19.60 -4.64 7.00
CA LYS A 112 20.68 -5.47 7.56
C LYS A 112 20.16 -6.44 8.63
N GLY A 113 19.22 -6.01 9.48
CA GLY A 113 18.55 -6.90 10.44
C GLY A 113 17.82 -8.07 9.78
N LEU A 114 17.11 -7.83 8.67
CA LEU A 114 16.50 -8.90 7.88
C LEU A 114 17.56 -9.84 7.31
N GLY A 115 18.63 -9.31 6.74
CA GLY A 115 19.72 -10.12 6.20
C GLY A 115 20.42 -10.96 7.27
N LEU A 116 20.57 -10.45 8.49
CA LEU A 116 21.12 -11.20 9.63
C LEU A 116 20.20 -12.34 10.05
N TYR A 117 18.89 -12.09 10.13
CA TYR A 117 17.89 -13.12 10.41
C TYR A 117 17.91 -14.23 9.34
N LEU A 118 17.97 -13.86 8.06
CA LEU A 118 18.04 -14.84 6.96
C LEU A 118 19.35 -15.64 6.99
N HIS A 119 20.48 -14.99 7.27
CA HIS A 119 21.78 -15.65 7.40
C HIS A 119 21.82 -16.65 8.57
N LYS A 120 21.12 -16.35 9.67
CA LYS A 120 20.97 -17.27 10.80
C LYS A 120 20.20 -18.54 10.42
N ILE A 121 19.26 -18.44 9.48
CA ILE A 121 18.48 -19.58 8.96
C ILE A 121 19.24 -20.35 7.90
N ASP A 122 19.94 -19.65 7.00
CA ASP A 122 20.75 -20.24 5.94
C ASP A 122 22.15 -19.60 5.89
N PRO A 123 23.12 -20.13 6.65
CA PRO A 123 24.47 -19.57 6.68
C PRO A 123 25.28 -19.75 5.37
N SER A 124 24.73 -20.45 4.38
CA SER A 124 25.44 -20.70 3.10
C SER A 124 25.60 -19.44 2.24
N ARG A 125 24.83 -18.38 2.52
CA ARG A 125 24.84 -17.10 1.83
C ARG A 125 25.19 -15.97 2.78
N THR A 126 25.75 -14.89 2.26
CA THR A 126 25.99 -13.69 3.07
C THR A 126 24.70 -12.91 3.36
N THR A 127 24.69 -12.08 4.39
CA THR A 127 23.61 -11.12 4.69
C THR A 127 23.23 -10.30 3.45
N THR A 128 24.22 -9.77 2.73
CA THR A 128 24.02 -8.98 1.51
C THR A 128 23.37 -9.82 0.41
N GLU A 129 23.87 -11.03 0.19
CA GLU A 129 23.31 -11.93 -0.82
C GLU A 129 21.85 -12.30 -0.54
N HIS A 130 21.47 -12.52 0.72
CA HIS A 130 20.07 -12.72 1.05
C HIS A 130 19.20 -11.53 0.67
N LEU A 131 19.68 -10.30 0.89
CA LEU A 131 18.94 -9.10 0.52
C LEU A 131 18.79 -8.94 -1.00
N GLU A 132 19.81 -9.30 -1.78
CA GLU A 132 19.73 -9.31 -3.25
C GLU A 132 18.59 -10.21 -3.78
N HIS A 133 18.25 -11.27 -3.03
CA HIS A 133 17.22 -12.23 -3.40
C HIS A 133 15.80 -11.84 -3.03
N ILE A 134 15.60 -10.96 -2.04
CA ILE A 134 14.27 -10.76 -1.44
C ILE A 134 13.88 -9.31 -1.18
N TYR A 135 14.84 -8.40 -1.01
CA TYR A 135 14.55 -7.04 -0.54
C TYR A 135 14.33 -6.08 -1.71
N GLN A 136 13.22 -5.35 -1.70
CA GLN A 136 12.92 -4.30 -2.67
C GLN A 136 12.63 -2.98 -1.95
N THR A 137 13.31 -1.91 -2.34
CA THR A 137 13.02 -0.58 -1.82
C THR A 137 11.68 -0.10 -2.37
N CYS A 138 10.81 0.40 -1.48
CA CYS A 138 9.56 1.04 -1.86
C CYS A 138 9.83 2.24 -2.80
N ILE A 139 9.28 2.19 -4.01
CA ILE A 139 9.52 3.20 -5.04
C ILE A 139 9.04 4.60 -4.64
N VAL A 140 8.05 4.68 -3.76
CA VAL A 140 7.55 5.98 -3.29
C VAL A 140 8.42 6.59 -2.21
N HIS A 141 8.89 5.79 -1.25
CA HIS A 141 9.89 6.28 -0.31
C HIS A 141 11.16 6.71 -1.04
N TYR A 142 11.58 5.93 -2.04
CA TYR A 142 12.68 6.30 -2.94
C TYR A 142 12.43 7.65 -3.64
N ASN A 143 11.27 7.81 -4.30
CA ASN A 143 10.94 9.03 -5.02
C ASN A 143 10.79 10.25 -4.11
N TRP A 144 10.16 10.07 -2.95
CA TRP A 144 9.96 11.14 -1.98
C TRP A 144 11.28 11.61 -1.35
N ASN A 145 12.19 10.67 -1.06
CA ASN A 145 13.54 10.98 -0.59
C ASN A 145 14.31 11.85 -1.60
N ILE A 146 14.20 11.55 -2.90
CA ILE A 146 14.81 12.37 -3.98
C ILE A 146 14.13 13.73 -4.06
N ARG A 147 12.79 13.78 -4.07
CA ARG A 147 12.02 15.02 -4.22
C ARG A 147 12.43 16.09 -3.21
N ASN A 148 12.64 15.70 -1.95
CA ASN A 148 12.95 16.60 -0.85
C ASN A 148 14.42 17.07 -0.81
N LYS A 149 15.32 16.50 -1.64
CA LYS A 149 16.73 16.93 -1.69
C LYS A 149 16.90 18.25 -2.45
N LYS A 150 17.87 19.04 -1.99
CA LYS A 150 18.31 20.28 -2.64
C LYS A 150 19.26 19.99 -3.83
N ILE A 151 18.77 19.18 -4.77
CA ILE A 151 19.49 18.77 -5.98
C ILE A 151 18.73 19.33 -7.19
N PRO A 152 19.40 19.85 -8.23
CA PRO A 152 18.76 20.32 -9.47
C PRO A 152 17.91 19.24 -10.14
N GLU A 153 16.84 19.67 -10.81
CA GLU A 153 15.87 18.75 -11.40
C GLU A 153 16.48 17.84 -12.47
N GLU A 154 17.48 18.33 -13.23
CA GLU A 154 18.16 17.50 -14.24
C GLU A 154 18.90 16.31 -13.62
N VAL A 155 19.50 16.49 -12.44
CA VAL A 155 20.14 15.39 -11.70
C VAL A 155 19.08 14.48 -11.08
N LYS A 156 17.99 15.03 -10.56
CA LYS A 156 16.86 14.24 -10.03
C LYS A 156 16.24 13.34 -11.10
N LYS A 157 16.08 13.81 -12.35
CA LYS A 157 15.60 12.99 -13.47
C LYS A 157 16.47 11.75 -13.67
N MET A 158 17.79 11.88 -13.59
CA MET A 158 18.71 10.74 -13.66
C MET A 158 18.52 9.79 -12.48
N MET A 159 18.36 10.31 -11.26
CA MET A 159 18.09 9.49 -10.06
C MET A 159 16.78 8.70 -10.20
N TYR A 160 15.70 9.32 -10.68
CA TYR A 160 14.41 8.65 -10.92
C TYR A 160 14.48 7.59 -12.03
N ALA A 161 15.43 7.70 -12.97
CA ALA A 161 15.57 6.78 -14.08
C ALA A 161 16.22 5.44 -13.68
N ILE A 162 16.99 5.39 -12.58
CA ILE A 162 17.78 4.21 -12.18
C ILE A 162 16.95 2.92 -12.05
N PRO A 163 15.80 2.90 -11.33
CA PRO A 163 15.02 1.68 -11.17
C PRO A 163 14.46 1.09 -12.48
N ASN A 164 14.41 1.91 -13.54
CA ASN A 164 13.80 1.57 -14.81
C ASN A 164 14.83 1.17 -15.88
N GLN A 165 16.12 1.12 -15.55
CA GLN A 165 17.14 0.69 -16.50
C GLN A 165 17.14 -0.84 -16.67
N GLU A 166 17.45 -1.30 -17.87
CA GLU A 166 17.41 -2.72 -18.24
C GLU A 166 18.81 -3.37 -18.17
N THR A 167 19.87 -2.58 -18.14
CA THR A 167 21.25 -3.07 -18.17
C THR A 167 22.14 -2.42 -17.11
N GLU A 168 23.18 -3.15 -16.70
CA GLU A 168 24.11 -2.71 -15.66
C GLU A 168 24.87 -1.46 -16.13
N ALA A 169 25.28 -1.47 -17.40
CA ALA A 169 25.97 -0.36 -18.05
C ALA A 169 25.15 0.94 -18.02
N GLN A 170 23.83 0.87 -18.24
CA GLN A 170 22.95 2.04 -18.16
C GLN A 170 22.86 2.58 -16.73
N VAL A 171 22.73 1.71 -15.72
CA VAL A 171 22.72 2.13 -14.32
C VAL A 171 24.05 2.79 -13.95
N GLN A 172 25.17 2.16 -14.29
CA GLN A 172 26.50 2.70 -14.00
C GLN A 172 26.75 4.03 -14.70
N LEU A 173 26.27 4.19 -15.94
CA LEU A 173 26.35 5.46 -16.66
C LEU A 173 25.59 6.58 -15.93
N LEU A 174 24.36 6.31 -15.46
CA LEU A 174 23.59 7.28 -14.69
C LEU A 174 24.29 7.63 -13.37
N LEU A 175 24.79 6.63 -12.63
CA LEU A 175 25.52 6.87 -11.38
C LEU A 175 26.76 7.73 -11.62
N TYR A 176 27.52 7.45 -12.68
CA TYR A 176 28.68 8.24 -13.08
C TYR A 176 28.31 9.68 -13.44
N GLN A 177 27.24 9.90 -14.21
CA GLN A 177 26.76 11.24 -14.59
C GLN A 177 26.29 12.04 -13.37
N ILE A 178 25.60 11.40 -12.41
CA ILE A 178 25.17 12.03 -11.17
C ILE A 178 26.39 12.41 -10.32
N GLU A 179 27.36 11.52 -10.19
CA GLU A 179 28.60 11.75 -9.44
C GLU A 179 29.47 12.85 -10.07
N SER A 180 29.46 12.97 -11.40
CA SER A 180 30.17 14.00 -12.16
C SER A 180 29.49 15.38 -12.13
N SER A 181 28.35 15.53 -11.46
CA SER A 181 27.64 16.82 -11.39
C SER A 181 28.32 17.87 -10.51
N GLU A 182 29.38 17.48 -9.77
CA GLU A 182 30.08 18.31 -8.77
C GLU A 182 29.17 18.83 -7.63
N ILE A 183 27.97 18.25 -7.47
CA ILE A 183 27.02 18.60 -6.42
C ILE A 183 27.25 17.69 -5.21
N PRO A 184 27.70 18.22 -4.05
CA PRO A 184 28.04 17.39 -2.89
C PRO A 184 26.91 16.45 -2.44
N GLU A 185 25.66 16.95 -2.42
CA GLU A 185 24.48 16.16 -2.06
C GLU A 185 24.21 15.01 -3.04
N ALA A 186 24.48 15.20 -4.33
CA ALA A 186 24.30 14.18 -5.36
C ALA A 186 25.40 13.11 -5.28
N ILE A 187 26.66 13.54 -5.08
CA ILE A 187 27.81 12.64 -4.89
C ILE A 187 27.60 11.77 -3.65
N ASN A 188 27.22 12.37 -2.51
CA ASN A 188 26.94 11.63 -1.28
C ASN A 188 25.78 10.65 -1.47
N TRP A 189 24.75 11.03 -2.24
CA TRP A 189 23.66 10.13 -2.56
C TRP A 189 24.11 8.93 -3.38
N VAL A 190 24.97 9.13 -4.40
CA VAL A 190 25.52 8.01 -5.18
C VAL A 190 26.34 7.08 -4.30
N ARG A 191 27.20 7.62 -3.43
CA ARG A 191 28.02 6.82 -2.49
C ARG A 191 27.16 5.94 -1.58
N ASP A 192 26.10 6.52 -1.02
CA ASP A 192 25.12 5.81 -0.18
C ASP A 192 24.40 4.69 -0.95
N LYS A 193 24.11 4.90 -2.25
CA LYS A 193 23.41 3.92 -3.07
C LYS A 193 24.32 2.81 -3.64
N ARG A 194 25.64 2.99 -3.64
CA ARG A 194 26.61 2.01 -4.19
C ARG A 194 26.76 0.74 -3.34
N ASP A 195 26.23 0.70 -2.12
CA ASP A 195 26.22 -0.53 -1.32
C ASP A 195 25.49 -1.64 -2.10
N PRO A 196 26.06 -2.86 -2.27
CA PRO A 196 25.48 -3.89 -3.14
C PRO A 196 24.01 -4.22 -2.84
N TRP A 197 23.64 -4.34 -1.56
CA TRP A 197 22.24 -4.60 -1.19
C TRP A 197 21.31 -3.44 -1.56
N MET A 198 21.79 -2.20 -1.50
CA MET A 198 21.04 -1.00 -1.88
C MET A 198 20.82 -0.91 -3.38
N LEU A 199 21.83 -1.23 -4.20
CA LEU A 199 21.66 -1.29 -5.66
C LEU A 199 20.68 -2.39 -6.05
N ALA A 200 20.82 -3.57 -5.46
CA ALA A 200 19.94 -4.70 -5.69
C ALA A 200 18.49 -4.41 -5.27
N SER A 201 18.29 -3.60 -4.21
CA SER A 201 16.94 -3.26 -3.75
C SER A 201 16.24 -2.22 -4.62
N ILE A 202 16.96 -1.36 -5.34
CA ILE A 202 16.37 -0.31 -6.20
C ILE A 202 16.31 -0.70 -7.68
N SER A 203 17.16 -1.62 -8.14
CA SER A 203 17.29 -1.98 -9.56
C SER A 203 17.24 -3.49 -9.75
N LEU A 204 16.32 -3.95 -10.60
CA LEU A 204 16.20 -5.37 -10.94
C LEU A 204 17.53 -5.94 -11.48
N VAL A 205 18.31 -5.15 -12.21
CA VAL A 205 19.53 -5.64 -12.85
C VAL A 205 20.56 -6.16 -11.85
N TYR A 206 20.55 -5.62 -10.63
CA TYR A 206 21.43 -6.06 -9.54
C TYR A 206 20.72 -7.04 -8.59
N SER A 207 19.40 -7.13 -8.67
CA SER A 207 18.62 -8.08 -7.88
C SER A 207 18.73 -9.48 -8.46
N LYS A 208 18.73 -10.48 -7.57
CA LYS A 208 18.59 -11.90 -7.93
C LYS A 208 17.11 -12.33 -7.99
N MET A 209 16.16 -11.42 -7.83
CA MET A 209 14.73 -11.68 -8.06
C MET A 209 14.45 -11.88 -9.55
N SER A 210 13.45 -12.69 -9.88
CA SER A 210 12.95 -12.74 -11.26
C SER A 210 12.16 -11.47 -11.60
N ARG A 211 12.00 -11.18 -12.90
CA ARG A 211 11.20 -10.03 -13.36
C ARG A 211 9.76 -10.13 -12.86
N GLU A 212 9.19 -11.33 -12.83
CA GLU A 212 7.84 -11.62 -12.35
C GLU A 212 7.71 -11.29 -10.87
N VAL A 213 8.66 -11.76 -10.04
CA VAL A 213 8.70 -11.49 -8.60
C VAL A 213 8.86 -10.00 -8.32
N TRP A 214 9.80 -9.35 -9.00
CA TRP A 214 10.02 -7.91 -8.88
C TRP A 214 8.74 -7.13 -9.17
N ASN A 215 7.99 -7.57 -10.19
CA ASN A 215 6.77 -6.93 -10.67
C ASN A 215 5.51 -7.31 -9.89
N LEU A 216 5.60 -8.21 -8.90
CA LEU A 216 4.49 -8.46 -7.99
C LEU A 216 4.03 -7.12 -7.37
N PRO A 217 2.73 -6.89 -7.15
CA PRO A 217 2.27 -5.77 -6.34
C PRO A 217 3.10 -5.68 -5.04
N PRO A 218 3.55 -4.48 -4.65
CA PRO A 218 2.73 -3.26 -4.61
C PRO A 218 3.44 -2.10 -5.32
N HIS A 219 3.11 -1.87 -6.59
CA HIS A 219 3.71 -0.76 -7.36
C HIS A 219 2.92 0.55 -7.26
N ASN A 220 1.74 0.54 -6.64
CA ASN A 220 0.85 1.68 -6.52
C ASN A 220 0.46 1.91 -5.05
N THR A 221 1.23 2.79 -4.44
CA THR A 221 1.20 3.32 -3.07
C THR A 221 -0.06 4.00 -2.58
N ASN A 222 -1.16 4.00 -3.35
CA ASN A 222 -2.41 4.47 -2.76
C ASN A 222 -2.82 3.60 -1.58
N ALA A 223 -2.47 2.32 -1.53
CA ALA A 223 -2.94 1.43 -0.47
C ALA A 223 -2.14 1.52 0.84
N SER A 224 -0.81 1.49 0.82
CA SER A 224 0.01 1.69 2.03
C SER A 224 0.02 3.14 2.50
N GLU A 225 0.13 4.14 1.62
CA GLU A 225 0.02 5.55 2.05
C GLU A 225 -1.38 5.87 2.59
N SER A 226 -2.46 5.32 2.02
CA SER A 226 -3.80 5.48 2.60
C SER A 226 -3.94 4.73 3.91
N ALA A 227 -3.29 3.57 4.09
CA ALA A 227 -3.28 2.87 5.37
C ALA A 227 -2.61 3.75 6.44
N HIS A 228 -1.43 4.33 6.17
CA HIS A 228 -0.77 5.25 7.09
C HIS A 228 -1.58 6.53 7.32
N ALA A 229 -2.20 7.09 6.28
CA ALA A 229 -3.05 8.26 6.42
C ALA A 229 -4.28 7.97 7.28
N ASN A 230 -4.94 6.83 7.07
CA ASN A 230 -6.11 6.39 7.83
C ASN A 230 -5.76 6.13 9.29
N ILE A 231 -4.67 5.41 9.54
CA ILE A 231 -4.18 5.18 10.90
C ILE A 231 -3.91 6.53 11.56
N ASN A 232 -3.24 7.47 10.90
CA ASN A 232 -2.98 8.80 11.44
C ASN A 232 -4.24 9.61 11.77
N LEU A 233 -5.41 9.30 11.20
CA LEU A 233 -6.69 9.92 11.58
C LEU A 233 -7.15 9.47 12.98
N ASP A 234 -6.79 8.26 13.40
CA ASP A 234 -7.08 7.75 14.75
C ASP A 234 -6.21 8.39 15.85
N GLY A 235 -5.30 9.29 15.48
CA GLY A 235 -4.49 10.08 16.38
C GLY A 235 -2.98 9.88 16.19
N LYS A 236 -2.23 10.92 16.55
CA LYS A 236 -0.77 10.99 16.57
C LYS A 236 -0.30 11.33 17.98
N SER A 237 0.94 10.99 18.30
CA SER A 237 1.54 11.23 19.63
C SER A 237 0.72 10.65 20.78
N LEU A 238 0.22 9.43 20.59
CA LEU A 238 -0.55 8.68 21.57
C LEU A 238 0.35 8.10 22.66
N SER A 239 -0.22 7.80 23.83
CA SER A 239 0.43 6.89 24.77
C SER A 239 0.62 5.50 24.14
N LEU A 240 1.62 4.75 24.59
CA LEU A 240 1.89 3.40 24.08
C LEU A 240 0.65 2.49 24.16
N LEU A 241 -0.04 2.48 25.30
CA LEU A 241 -1.26 1.70 25.49
C LEU A 241 -2.37 2.13 24.52
N SER A 242 -2.57 3.43 24.35
CA SER A 242 -3.57 3.96 23.41
C SER A 242 -3.26 3.58 21.96
N ALA A 243 -1.98 3.60 21.57
CA ALA A 243 -1.55 3.18 20.25
C ALA A 243 -1.80 1.69 20.01
N ILE A 244 -1.48 0.83 20.99
CA ILE A 244 -1.74 -0.62 20.93
C ILE A 244 -3.23 -0.90 20.79
N LEU A 245 -4.08 -0.30 21.65
CA LEU A 245 -5.52 -0.56 21.62
C LEU A 245 -6.15 -0.09 20.31
N LYS A 246 -5.80 1.11 19.83
CA LYS A 246 -6.29 1.63 18.55
C LYS A 246 -5.79 0.81 17.36
N GLY A 247 -4.53 0.39 17.38
CA GLY A 247 -3.96 -0.50 16.35
C GLY A 247 -4.69 -1.84 16.31
N ARG A 248 -4.93 -2.47 17.46
CA ARG A 248 -5.71 -3.70 17.59
C ARG A 248 -7.12 -3.52 17.01
N ASP A 249 -7.81 -2.47 17.41
CA ASP A 249 -9.18 -2.23 16.96
C ASP A 249 -9.20 -2.02 15.43
N PHE A 250 -8.28 -1.23 14.88
CA PHE A 250 -8.14 -1.07 13.43
C PHE A 250 -7.91 -2.41 12.72
N ASP A 251 -6.94 -3.21 13.17
CA ASP A 251 -6.62 -4.50 12.57
C ASP A 251 -7.81 -5.46 12.61
N TYR A 252 -8.50 -5.51 13.75
CA TYR A 252 -9.70 -6.32 13.93
C TYR A 252 -10.78 -5.94 12.92
N HIS A 253 -11.10 -4.64 12.77
CA HIS A 253 -12.08 -4.19 11.80
C HIS A 253 -11.67 -4.53 10.36
N GLN A 254 -10.38 -4.37 10.02
CA GLN A 254 -9.87 -4.67 8.68
C GLN A 254 -10.06 -6.13 8.30
N TRP A 255 -9.83 -7.05 9.25
CA TRP A 255 -10.02 -8.49 9.04
C TRP A 255 -11.49 -8.93 9.13
N GLN A 256 -12.28 -8.33 10.04
CA GLN A 256 -13.70 -8.63 10.16
C GLN A 256 -14.47 -8.28 8.89
N THR A 257 -14.11 -7.19 8.20
CA THR A 257 -14.61 -6.89 6.85
C THR A 257 -14.40 -8.08 5.91
N ILE A 258 -13.20 -8.66 5.94
CA ILE A 258 -12.82 -9.72 5.01
C ILE A 258 -13.60 -10.99 5.31
N GLU A 259 -13.70 -11.37 6.57
CA GLU A 259 -14.54 -12.50 6.99
C GLU A 259 -16.00 -12.30 6.55
N THR A 260 -16.53 -11.09 6.72
CA THR A 260 -17.90 -10.74 6.28
C THR A 260 -18.04 -10.82 4.76
N LEU A 261 -17.04 -10.35 4.01
CA LEU A 261 -17.02 -10.44 2.55
C LEU A 261 -16.95 -11.90 2.09
N GLU A 262 -16.16 -12.75 2.73
CA GLU A 262 -16.07 -14.16 2.36
C GLU A 262 -17.34 -14.94 2.69
N GLN A 263 -17.94 -14.67 3.85
CA GLN A 263 -19.11 -15.39 4.31
C GLN A 263 -20.42 -14.93 3.64
N TYR A 264 -20.57 -13.63 3.42
CA TYR A 264 -21.83 -13.03 2.98
C TYR A 264 -21.74 -12.30 1.63
N ASN A 265 -20.53 -12.18 1.05
CA ASN A 265 -20.28 -11.40 -0.17
C ASN A 265 -20.66 -9.91 -0.04
N ILE A 266 -20.59 -9.38 1.18
CA ILE A 266 -20.84 -7.98 1.52
C ILE A 266 -19.49 -7.30 1.80
N GLY A 267 -19.08 -6.37 0.96
CA GLY A 267 -17.84 -5.60 1.14
C GLY A 267 -18.09 -4.19 1.71
N ASP A 268 -17.02 -3.55 2.21
CA ASP A 268 -17.03 -2.19 2.79
C ASP A 268 -17.58 -1.09 1.85
N SER A 269 -17.58 -1.35 0.54
CA SER A 269 -18.08 -0.41 -0.46
C SER A 269 -18.76 -1.14 -1.61
N ILE A 270 -19.98 -0.72 -1.93
CA ILE A 270 -20.75 -1.19 -3.09
C ILE A 270 -19.93 -1.07 -4.39
N ASN A 271 -19.08 -0.03 -4.49
CA ASN A 271 -18.27 0.30 -5.66
C ASN A 271 -16.98 -0.55 -5.81
N ASN A 272 -16.62 -1.35 -4.81
CA ASN A 272 -15.44 -2.23 -4.84
C ASN A 272 -15.78 -3.72 -4.91
N SER A 273 -17.07 -4.08 -4.91
CA SER A 273 -17.50 -5.48 -5.07
C SER A 273 -16.98 -6.07 -6.40
N LEU A 274 -16.70 -7.37 -6.41
CA LEU A 274 -16.19 -8.07 -7.59
C LEU A 274 -17.16 -7.97 -8.78
N VAL A 275 -18.47 -8.01 -8.49
CA VAL A 275 -19.55 -7.79 -9.47
C VAL A 275 -19.51 -6.38 -10.04
N TYR A 276 -19.50 -5.35 -9.20
CA TYR A 276 -19.41 -3.96 -9.68
C TYR A 276 -18.14 -3.74 -10.51
N ARG A 277 -17.01 -4.33 -10.10
CA ARG A 277 -15.73 -4.26 -10.84
C ARG A 277 -15.86 -4.88 -12.24
N GLN A 278 -16.42 -6.07 -12.35
CA GLN A 278 -16.65 -6.71 -13.65
C GLN A 278 -17.59 -5.89 -14.53
N THR A 279 -18.67 -5.36 -13.97
CA THR A 279 -19.62 -4.51 -14.70
C THR A 279 -18.97 -3.20 -15.16
N ALA A 280 -18.18 -2.54 -14.31
CA ALA A 280 -17.48 -1.30 -14.64
C ALA A 280 -16.35 -1.52 -15.66
N ALA A 281 -15.63 -2.65 -15.58
CA ALA A 281 -14.62 -3.03 -16.58
C ALA A 281 -15.25 -3.29 -17.95
N ALA A 282 -16.38 -4.00 -17.98
CA ALA A 282 -17.16 -4.23 -19.21
C ALA A 282 -17.64 -2.90 -19.83
N ARG A 283 -18.19 -1.99 -19.03
CA ARG A 283 -18.61 -0.65 -19.48
C ARG A 283 -17.44 0.17 -20.04
N ARG A 284 -16.25 0.11 -19.42
CA ARG A 284 -15.03 0.78 -19.92
C ARG A 284 -14.54 0.19 -21.24
N SER A 285 -14.59 -1.14 -21.38
CA SER A 285 -14.23 -1.84 -22.63
C SER A 285 -15.18 -1.49 -23.78
N GLN A 286 -16.48 -1.41 -23.52
CA GLN A 286 -17.47 -0.95 -24.49
C GLN A 286 -17.23 0.49 -24.94
N LYS A 287 -16.98 1.43 -24.01
CA LYS A 287 -16.64 2.83 -24.36
C LYS A 287 -15.36 2.92 -25.22
N ARG A 288 -14.34 2.11 -24.93
CA ARG A 288 -13.10 2.07 -25.74
C ARG A 288 -13.34 1.54 -27.16
N LYS A 289 -14.23 0.57 -27.35
CA LYS A 289 -14.64 0.08 -28.68
C LYS A 289 -15.40 1.14 -29.48
N VAL A 290 -16.26 1.91 -28.84
CA VAL A 290 -17.01 3.02 -29.48
C VAL A 290 -16.06 4.11 -29.98
N ILE A 291 -15.09 4.52 -29.15
CA ILE A 291 -14.11 5.56 -29.53
C ILE A 291 -13.21 5.10 -30.69
N ARG A 292 -12.81 3.81 -30.73
CA ARG A 292 -11.97 3.27 -31.82
C ARG A 292 -12.68 3.22 -33.18
N ASN A 293 -14.00 3.14 -33.19
CA ASN A 293 -14.83 3.09 -34.41
C ASN A 293 -15.32 4.48 -34.86
N THR A 294 -14.92 5.56 -34.19
CA THR A 294 -15.31 6.92 -34.60
C THR A 294 -14.20 7.53 -35.46
N PRO A 295 -14.42 7.82 -36.76
CA PRO A 295 -13.40 8.48 -37.56
C PRO A 295 -13.21 9.91 -37.04
N THR A 296 -11.99 10.26 -36.62
CA THR A 296 -11.61 11.60 -36.17
C THR A 296 -11.79 12.62 -37.29
N ARG A 297 -12.90 13.37 -37.26
CA ARG A 297 -13.12 14.53 -38.13
C ARG A 297 -12.32 15.71 -37.58
N ARG A 298 -11.12 15.95 -38.15
CA ARG A 298 -10.31 17.16 -37.96
C ARG A 298 -11.19 18.40 -38.12
N THR A 299 -11.45 19.14 -37.04
CA THR A 299 -12.15 20.42 -37.11
C THR A 299 -11.14 21.56 -37.21
N ARG A 300 -11.01 22.08 -38.43
CA ARG A 300 -10.36 23.34 -38.78
C ARG A 300 -11.17 24.47 -38.15
N ARG A 301 -10.54 25.33 -37.34
CA ARG A 301 -11.09 26.64 -36.95
C ARG A 301 -11.31 27.48 -38.20
N MET A 302 -12.53 27.96 -38.46
CA MET A 302 -12.82 29.29 -39.02
C MET A 302 -14.28 29.69 -38.74
N THR A 303 -14.39 30.82 -38.03
CA THR A 303 -15.37 31.92 -38.08
C THR A 303 -16.71 31.74 -38.82
N THR A 304 -17.77 32.00 -38.06
CA THR A 304 -19.18 32.20 -38.43
C THR A 304 -19.39 33.42 -39.33
N GLN A 305 -20.08 33.24 -40.46
CA GLN A 305 -20.95 34.25 -41.06
C GLN A 305 -22.18 33.55 -41.68
N HIS A 306 -23.35 34.15 -41.42
CA HIS A 306 -24.70 33.71 -41.77
C HIS A 306 -24.94 33.62 -43.28
N GLN A 307 -25.70 32.60 -43.71
CA GLN A 307 -26.92 32.77 -44.53
C GLN A 307 -27.77 31.49 -44.55
N SER A 308 -29.08 31.70 -44.44
CA SER A 308 -30.19 30.75 -44.37
C SER A 308 -30.58 30.16 -45.72
N VAL A 309 -31.14 28.93 -45.75
CA VAL A 309 -32.44 28.52 -46.35
C VAL A 309 -32.71 27.03 -46.01
N GLY A 310 -33.97 26.68 -45.72
CA GLY A 310 -34.48 25.38 -45.20
C GLY A 310 -34.21 24.14 -46.07
N SER A 311 -34.48 22.90 -45.64
CA SER A 311 -35.72 22.42 -45.00
C SER A 311 -35.55 21.02 -44.35
N GLU A 312 -36.53 20.68 -43.48
CA GLU A 312 -36.92 19.35 -42.94
C GLU A 312 -36.22 18.81 -41.66
N GLU A 313 -36.98 18.85 -40.55
CA GLU A 313 -36.71 18.16 -39.28
C GLU A 313 -37.08 16.66 -39.36
N PRO A 314 -36.36 15.83 -38.57
CA PRO A 314 -37.03 14.83 -37.75
C PRO A 314 -36.63 14.93 -36.26
N THR A 315 -37.62 15.33 -35.46
CA THR A 315 -37.98 14.86 -34.10
C THR A 315 -36.91 14.76 -32.99
N LEU A 316 -36.87 15.83 -32.17
CA LEU A 316 -36.41 15.84 -30.77
C LEU A 316 -37.28 14.93 -29.89
N ASN A 317 -36.80 13.74 -29.50
CA ASN A 317 -37.47 12.95 -28.45
C ASN A 317 -36.51 12.18 -27.50
N SER A 318 -35.20 12.16 -27.75
CA SER A 318 -34.26 11.36 -26.93
C SER A 318 -33.55 12.13 -25.82
N VAL A 319 -33.41 13.45 -25.94
CA VAL A 319 -32.63 14.27 -24.98
C VAL A 319 -33.45 14.58 -23.72
N ASN A 320 -34.75 14.89 -23.86
CA ASN A 320 -35.62 15.22 -22.72
C ASN A 320 -35.88 14.03 -21.78
N VAL A 321 -35.88 12.79 -22.31
CA VAL A 321 -36.06 11.57 -21.50
C VAL A 321 -34.84 11.32 -20.61
N SER A 322 -33.63 11.55 -21.12
CA SER A 322 -32.40 11.33 -20.34
C SER A 322 -32.23 12.30 -19.17
N VAL A 323 -32.61 13.57 -19.34
CA VAL A 323 -32.51 14.59 -18.28
C VAL A 323 -33.57 14.36 -17.20
N ASN A 324 -34.80 13.96 -17.57
CA ASN A 324 -35.86 13.68 -16.59
C ASN A 324 -35.58 12.42 -15.74
N ILE A 325 -34.93 11.39 -16.30
CA ILE A 325 -34.55 10.18 -15.55
C ILE A 325 -33.47 10.49 -14.50
N ASP A 326 -32.51 11.37 -14.82
CA ASP A 326 -31.45 11.76 -13.88
C ASP A 326 -31.99 12.60 -12.71
N VAL A 327 -32.99 13.46 -12.94
CA VAL A 327 -33.62 14.26 -11.86
C VAL A 327 -34.47 13.37 -10.93
N GLU A 328 -35.31 12.48 -11.48
CA GLU A 328 -36.12 11.55 -10.67
C GLU A 328 -35.26 10.56 -9.84
N ALA A 329 -34.09 10.19 -10.35
CA ALA A 329 -33.15 9.32 -9.63
C ALA A 329 -32.48 10.06 -8.47
N GLU A 330 -32.12 11.34 -8.66
CA GLU A 330 -31.54 12.18 -7.61
C GLU A 330 -32.58 12.52 -6.53
N GLU A 331 -33.83 12.76 -6.89
CA GLU A 331 -34.93 13.00 -5.94
C GLU A 331 -35.21 11.76 -5.07
N ARG A 332 -35.33 10.57 -5.68
CA ARG A 332 -35.45 9.29 -4.93
C ARG A 332 -34.28 9.04 -4.00
N ARG A 333 -33.06 9.40 -4.41
CA ARG A 333 -31.86 9.28 -3.59
C ARG A 333 -31.90 10.21 -2.38
N ASN A 334 -32.36 11.44 -2.57
CA ASN A 334 -32.51 12.43 -1.50
C ASN A 334 -33.63 12.05 -0.51
N GLU A 335 -34.70 11.42 -0.99
CA GLU A 335 -35.78 10.91 -0.13
C GLU A 335 -35.31 9.75 0.75
N LEU A 336 -34.63 8.75 0.16
CA LEU A 336 -34.01 7.65 0.93
C LEU A 336 -33.00 8.14 1.97
N LEU A 337 -32.25 9.21 1.67
CA LEU A 337 -31.32 9.82 2.64
C LEU A 337 -32.07 10.46 3.81
N ARG A 338 -33.22 11.11 3.56
CA ARG A 338 -34.06 11.69 4.62
C ARG A 338 -34.67 10.61 5.50
N GLU A 339 -35.17 9.53 4.92
CA GLU A 339 -35.69 8.38 5.66
C GLU A 339 -34.61 7.73 6.53
N ARG A 340 -33.39 7.58 6.00
CA ARG A 340 -32.27 7.00 6.76
C ARG A 340 -31.85 7.87 7.95
N VAL A 341 -31.85 9.19 7.77
CA VAL A 341 -31.58 10.14 8.86
C VAL A 341 -32.67 10.09 9.92
N GLN A 342 -33.93 9.96 9.52
CA GLN A 342 -35.07 9.83 10.42
C GLN A 342 -34.97 8.54 11.25
N MET A 343 -34.72 7.40 10.59
CA MET A 343 -34.57 6.10 11.26
C MET A 343 -33.39 6.08 12.24
N THR A 344 -32.29 6.77 11.91
CA THR A 344 -31.13 6.90 12.80
C THR A 344 -31.46 7.72 14.05
N ARG A 345 -32.28 8.78 13.92
CA ARG A 345 -32.76 9.56 15.07
C ARG A 345 -33.68 8.75 15.96
N GLU A 346 -34.56 7.94 15.37
CA GLU A 346 -35.46 7.06 16.12
C GLU A 346 -34.69 5.98 16.89
N LEU A 347 -33.69 5.35 16.27
CA LEU A 347 -32.78 4.42 16.95
C LEU A 347 -32.06 5.09 18.13
N LEU A 348 -31.52 6.29 17.94
CA LEU A 348 -30.85 7.02 19.01
C LEU A 348 -31.80 7.38 20.17
N ASN A 349 -33.06 7.68 19.88
CA ASN A 349 -34.07 7.94 20.91
C ASN A 349 -34.43 6.65 21.66
N MET A 350 -34.62 5.53 20.96
CA MET A 350 -34.86 4.23 21.59
C MET A 350 -33.68 3.79 22.47
N GLU A 351 -32.44 4.02 22.05
CA GLU A 351 -31.25 3.74 22.88
C GLU A 351 -31.21 4.59 24.15
N LYS A 352 -31.61 5.86 24.06
CA LYS A 352 -31.72 6.74 25.23
C LYS A 352 -32.82 6.29 26.19
N GLU A 353 -33.97 5.89 25.68
CA GLU A 353 -35.07 5.35 26.49
C GLU A 353 -34.67 4.04 27.18
N LEU A 354 -34.01 3.11 26.45
CA LEU A 354 -33.48 1.88 27.02
C LEU A 354 -32.41 2.13 28.09
N SER A 355 -31.56 3.14 27.90
CA SER A 355 -30.58 3.56 28.91
C SER A 355 -31.24 4.16 30.15
N GLN A 356 -32.36 4.87 30.01
CA GLN A 356 -33.11 5.42 31.14
C GLN A 356 -33.82 4.33 31.94
N ILE A 357 -34.39 3.33 31.25
CA ILE A 357 -35.03 2.17 31.89
C ILE A 357 -33.99 1.34 32.67
N ARG A 358 -32.80 1.12 32.10
CA ARG A 358 -31.69 0.42 32.78
C ARG A 358 -31.16 1.12 34.03
N ASN A 359 -31.37 2.44 34.14
CA ASN A 359 -30.92 3.23 35.29
C ASN A 359 -32.02 3.41 36.36
N GLN A 360 -33.21 2.83 36.15
CA GLN A 360 -34.35 2.87 37.09
C GLN A 360 -34.68 1.49 37.70
N GLN A 361 -33.96 0.44 37.32
CA GLN A 361 -33.92 -0.87 37.99
C GLN A 361 -32.61 -0.98 38.77
#